data_AF-A0A9J6CIQ5-F1
#
_entry.id   AF-A0A9J6CIQ5-F1
#
_cell.length_a   1.000
_cell.length_b   1.000
_cell.length_c   1.000
_cell.angle_alpha   90.00
_cell.angle_beta   90.00
_cell.angle_gamma   90.00
#
_symmetry.space_group_name_H-M   'P 1'
#
loop_
_entity.id
_entity.type
_entity.pdbx_description
1 polymer ?
#
loop_
_entity_poly.entity_id
_entity_poly.type
_entity_poly.pdbx_seq_one_letter_code
_entity_poly.pdbx_strand_id
1 'polypeptide(L)'
;MKLNVSYPSTGAQKTFEVNDDHKLRLFYEKRMGAEIEADQLGDEWKGYILKIAGGNDKQGFPMKQGVLTNTRVRLLLKKGHSCYRPRRTGERKRKSVRGCIVDQNLSALALIVVRKGESEVEGLTDVTVPRRLGPKRASHIRKLFALTKEDDVRKYVIKKPLPPKEGKKQRFQAPRIQRLVTPVVLQRKRHRLALKKRRVESRKEAEAEYAKLLAQRRREEKLRRRTRSASIRESKSSISSDKDSKKEVKKPEVVKKVEAKPAKKVEEKKKVDDKKKPAEKKVETKKGDAKAAAVKKIEEKKKPAQAEKKSADKKPAAAPAKKEAPKPATAPSAKKEASKPTDAKKPKKK
;
A
#
# COMPACT_ATOMS: atom_id res chain seq x y z
N MET A 1 32.67 12.49 -29.33
CA MET A 1 31.56 12.66 -28.35
C MET A 1 31.19 11.31 -27.74
N LYS A 2 30.87 11.26 -26.44
CA LYS A 2 30.56 9.97 -25.76
C LYS A 2 29.06 9.67 -25.77
N LEU A 3 28.68 8.44 -26.12
CA LEU A 3 27.30 7.96 -26.12
C LEU A 3 27.14 6.92 -24.99
N ASN A 4 26.41 7.28 -23.95
CA ASN A 4 26.12 6.42 -22.80
C ASN A 4 24.81 5.69 -23.07
N VAL A 5 24.87 4.50 -23.69
CA VAL A 5 23.69 3.72 -24.07
C VAL A 5 23.31 2.75 -22.95
N SER A 6 22.02 2.65 -22.68
CA SER A 6 21.44 1.76 -21.67
C SER A 6 20.30 0.93 -22.26
N TYR A 7 20.22 -0.36 -21.89
CA TYR A 7 19.15 -1.24 -22.33
C TYR A 7 18.29 -1.69 -21.12
N PRO A 8 17.07 -1.15 -20.94
CA PRO A 8 16.25 -1.40 -19.75
C PRO A 8 15.79 -2.85 -19.56
N SER A 9 15.79 -3.66 -20.61
CA SER A 9 15.37 -5.07 -20.59
C SER A 9 16.41 -5.95 -19.88
N THR A 10 17.68 -5.87 -20.30
CA THR A 10 18.80 -6.60 -19.66
C THR A 10 19.31 -5.89 -18.41
N GLY A 11 19.17 -4.56 -18.33
CA GLY A 11 19.76 -3.73 -17.28
C GLY A 11 21.25 -3.40 -17.52
N ALA A 12 21.78 -3.72 -18.70
CA ALA A 12 23.14 -3.38 -19.09
C ALA A 12 23.28 -1.93 -19.58
N GLN A 13 24.51 -1.44 -19.59
CA GLN A 13 24.90 -0.11 -20.08
C GLN A 13 26.33 -0.18 -20.64
N LYS A 14 26.58 0.47 -21.77
CA LYS A 14 27.91 0.58 -22.41
C LYS A 14 28.12 2.02 -22.90
N THR A 15 29.32 2.54 -22.72
CA THR A 15 29.72 3.85 -23.24
C THR A 15 30.49 3.63 -24.54
N PHE A 16 30.06 4.30 -25.60
CA PHE A 16 30.71 4.32 -26.90
C PHE A 16 31.36 5.68 -27.13
N GLU A 17 32.52 5.71 -27.78
CA GLU A 17 33.23 6.95 -28.13
C GLU A 17 33.13 7.14 -29.64
N VAL A 18 32.30 8.08 -30.09
CA VAL A 18 32.07 8.37 -31.51
C VAL A 18 32.69 9.71 -31.83
N ASN A 19 33.79 9.69 -32.59
CA ASN A 19 34.53 10.90 -32.97
C ASN A 19 34.18 11.41 -34.39
N ASP A 20 33.47 10.60 -35.17
CA ASP A 20 32.92 10.99 -36.48
C ASP A 20 31.65 11.84 -36.30
N ASP A 21 31.72 13.11 -36.69
CA ASP A 21 30.59 14.04 -36.64
C ASP A 21 29.45 13.67 -37.61
N HIS A 22 29.69 12.94 -38.70
CA HIS A 22 28.62 12.51 -39.60
C HIS A 22 27.65 11.56 -38.88
N LYS A 23 28.18 10.64 -38.07
CA LYS A 23 27.39 9.75 -37.19
C LYS A 23 26.68 10.47 -36.05
N LEU A 24 27.14 11.67 -35.67
CA LEU A 24 26.53 12.47 -34.61
C LEU A 24 25.41 13.41 -35.12
N ARG A 25 25.41 13.76 -36.41
CA ARG A 25 24.39 14.65 -37.02
C ARG A 25 22.96 14.18 -36.79
N LEU A 26 22.69 12.88 -36.76
CA LEU A 26 21.36 12.30 -36.49
C LEU A 26 20.76 12.73 -35.14
N PHE A 27 21.61 13.06 -34.16
CA PHE A 27 21.19 13.53 -32.83
C PHE A 27 21.01 15.04 -32.74
N TYR A 28 21.66 15.85 -33.59
CA TYR A 28 21.61 17.31 -33.50
C TYR A 28 20.20 17.84 -33.80
N GLU A 29 19.85 18.97 -33.19
CA GLU A 29 18.53 19.62 -33.21
C GLU A 29 17.37 18.81 -32.59
N LYS A 30 17.53 17.49 -32.40
CA LYS A 30 16.57 16.64 -31.70
C LYS A 30 16.45 17.05 -30.22
N ARG A 31 15.26 16.84 -29.66
CA ARG A 31 14.94 17.20 -28.26
C ARG A 31 15.03 15.98 -27.34
N MET A 32 15.36 16.20 -26.07
CA MET A 32 15.23 15.18 -25.02
C MET A 32 13.84 14.53 -25.03
N GLY A 33 13.82 13.19 -25.09
CA GLY A 33 12.61 12.38 -25.21
C GLY A 33 12.25 11.97 -26.64
N ALA A 34 12.87 12.54 -27.67
CA ALA A 34 12.73 12.07 -29.04
C ALA A 34 13.27 10.64 -29.21
N GLU A 35 12.62 9.87 -30.08
CA GLU A 35 13.08 8.57 -30.57
C GLU A 35 13.70 8.75 -31.95
N ILE A 36 14.77 8.02 -32.23
CA ILE A 36 15.63 8.17 -33.41
C ILE A 36 16.12 6.78 -33.83
N GLU A 37 16.13 6.52 -35.13
CA GLU A 37 16.71 5.33 -35.74
C GLU A 37 18.25 5.40 -35.71
N ALA A 38 18.89 4.31 -35.33
CA ALA A 38 20.32 4.29 -34.99
C ALA A 38 21.23 3.81 -36.14
N ASP A 39 20.64 3.38 -37.26
CA ASP A 39 21.30 2.75 -38.40
C ASP A 39 22.55 3.50 -38.90
N GLN A 40 22.54 4.84 -38.86
CA GLN A 40 23.67 5.68 -39.27
C GLN A 40 24.91 5.61 -38.34
N LEU A 41 24.83 4.97 -37.17
CA LEU A 41 25.99 4.73 -36.30
C LEU A 41 26.88 3.59 -36.84
N GLY A 42 26.32 2.64 -37.58
CA GLY A 42 26.99 1.45 -38.11
C GLY A 42 26.12 0.20 -38.00
N ASP A 43 26.54 -0.89 -38.64
CA ASP A 43 25.73 -2.10 -38.86
C ASP A 43 25.30 -2.84 -37.58
N GLU A 44 26.05 -2.68 -36.48
CA GLU A 44 25.66 -3.10 -35.13
C GLU A 44 24.32 -2.49 -34.68
N TRP A 45 23.99 -1.29 -35.16
CA TRP A 45 22.86 -0.47 -34.73
C TRP A 45 21.67 -0.50 -35.70
N LYS A 46 21.76 -1.29 -36.77
CA LYS A 46 20.71 -1.42 -37.78
C LYS A 46 19.40 -1.94 -37.16
N GLY A 47 18.31 -1.19 -37.36
CA GLY A 47 17.00 -1.47 -36.79
C GLY A 47 16.84 -1.14 -35.30
N TYR A 48 17.86 -0.56 -34.64
CA TYR A 48 17.71 -0.10 -33.26
C TYR A 48 17.02 1.27 -33.20
N ILE A 49 16.03 1.39 -32.32
CA ILE A 49 15.43 2.70 -32.00
C ILE A 49 15.93 3.15 -30.63
N LEU A 50 16.62 4.30 -30.62
CA LEU A 50 17.21 4.91 -29.44
C LEU A 50 16.43 6.18 -29.04
N LYS A 51 16.27 6.39 -27.74
CA LYS A 51 15.60 7.57 -27.17
C LYS A 51 16.61 8.45 -26.43
N ILE A 52 16.62 9.75 -26.71
CA ILE A 52 17.46 10.71 -25.99
C ILE A 52 16.92 10.85 -24.56
N ALA A 53 17.61 10.25 -23.59
CA ALA A 53 17.29 10.37 -22.17
C ALA A 53 17.82 11.67 -21.56
N GLY A 54 18.88 12.24 -22.13
CA GLY A 54 19.51 13.48 -21.68
C GLY A 54 20.99 13.53 -22.05
N GLY A 55 21.78 14.26 -21.28
CA GLY A 55 23.21 14.39 -21.51
C GLY A 55 23.87 15.42 -20.60
N ASN A 56 25.17 15.61 -20.80
CA ASN A 56 26.02 16.56 -20.12
C ASN A 56 26.79 17.41 -21.15
N ASP A 57 26.71 18.71 -20.96
CA ASP A 57 27.51 19.72 -21.66
C ASP A 57 29.03 19.50 -21.41
N LYS A 58 29.91 20.05 -22.27
CA LYS A 58 31.38 19.95 -22.13
C LYS A 58 31.88 20.41 -20.76
N GLN A 59 31.30 21.45 -20.17
CA GLN A 59 31.58 21.90 -18.79
C GLN A 59 30.67 21.21 -17.74
N GLY A 60 30.24 19.97 -17.98
CA GLY A 60 29.55 19.10 -17.02
C GLY A 60 28.07 19.40 -16.75
N PHE A 61 27.53 20.55 -17.18
CA PHE A 61 26.14 20.94 -16.92
C PHE A 61 25.14 19.94 -17.52
N PRO A 62 24.24 19.34 -16.72
CA PRO A 62 23.26 18.38 -17.22
C PRO A 62 22.16 19.08 -18.03
N MET A 63 21.63 18.40 -19.05
CA MET A 63 20.46 18.82 -19.82
C MET A 63 19.18 18.79 -18.99
N LYS A 64 18.19 19.63 -19.36
CA LYS A 64 16.88 19.69 -18.69
C LYS A 64 15.72 19.78 -19.66
N GLN A 65 14.89 18.74 -19.67
CA GLN A 65 13.66 18.68 -20.45
C GLN A 65 12.72 19.84 -20.10
N GLY A 66 12.07 20.40 -21.14
CA GLY A 66 11.23 21.60 -21.05
C GLY A 66 11.97 22.93 -21.19
N VAL A 67 13.31 22.94 -21.24
CA VAL A 67 14.10 24.14 -21.56
C VAL A 67 14.39 24.13 -23.06
N LEU A 68 13.55 24.79 -23.86
CA LEU A 68 13.57 24.73 -25.33
C LEU A 68 14.69 25.56 -25.99
N THR A 69 15.91 25.48 -25.44
CA THR A 69 17.13 26.05 -26.01
C THR A 69 18.12 24.93 -26.32
N ASN A 70 19.10 25.21 -27.18
CA ASN A 70 20.38 24.50 -27.18
C ASN A 70 21.24 25.00 -26.00
N THR A 71 21.47 26.31 -25.88
CA THR A 71 22.32 26.95 -24.85
C THR A 71 21.88 26.75 -23.40
N ARG A 72 22.71 27.22 -22.44
CA ARG A 72 22.46 27.13 -20.99
C ARG A 72 21.60 28.28 -20.47
N VAL A 73 20.70 28.00 -19.53
CA VAL A 73 19.80 28.99 -18.90
C VAL A 73 19.90 28.94 -17.37
N ARG A 74 19.80 30.10 -16.68
CA ARG A 74 19.86 30.21 -15.20
C ARG A 74 18.47 30.21 -14.54
N LEU A 75 17.97 29.03 -14.19
CA LEU A 75 16.62 28.80 -13.66
C LEU A 75 16.57 28.72 -12.13
N LEU A 76 15.49 29.24 -11.51
CA LEU A 76 15.24 29.20 -10.07
C LEU A 76 14.55 27.89 -9.66
N LEU A 77 15.34 26.87 -9.34
CA LEU A 77 14.86 25.51 -9.07
C LEU A 77 14.39 25.35 -7.61
N LYS A 78 13.25 24.67 -7.43
CA LYS A 78 12.68 24.23 -6.13
C LYS A 78 12.79 22.69 -5.97
N LYS A 79 12.43 22.17 -4.78
CA LYS A 79 12.29 20.72 -4.53
C LYS A 79 11.46 20.04 -5.62
N GLY A 80 11.94 18.90 -6.14
CA GLY A 80 11.24 18.06 -7.12
C GLY A 80 11.62 18.29 -8.59
N HIS A 81 12.31 19.38 -8.93
CA HIS A 81 12.85 19.56 -10.28
C HIS A 81 14.15 18.76 -10.48
N SER A 82 14.34 18.22 -11.69
CA SER A 82 15.64 17.71 -12.15
C SER A 82 16.76 18.77 -12.03
N CYS A 83 18.01 18.29 -11.92
CA CYS A 83 19.25 19.08 -11.79
C CYS A 83 19.46 19.78 -10.43
N TYR A 84 18.56 19.59 -9.45
CA TYR A 84 18.69 20.18 -8.12
C TYR A 84 18.14 19.28 -7.00
N ARG A 85 18.85 19.29 -5.86
CA ARG A 85 18.42 18.74 -4.58
C ARG A 85 18.59 19.84 -3.52
N PRO A 86 17.51 20.33 -2.88
CA PRO A 86 17.64 21.30 -1.79
C PRO A 86 18.30 20.67 -0.57
N ARG A 87 18.94 21.51 0.25
CA ARG A 87 19.51 21.15 1.57
C ARG A 87 18.54 21.50 2.70
N ARG A 88 17.83 22.64 2.61
CA ARG A 88 16.79 23.05 3.57
C ARG A 88 15.38 22.87 2.99
N THR A 89 14.37 22.76 3.86
CA THR A 89 12.95 22.82 3.45
C THR A 89 12.62 24.22 2.91
N GLY A 90 11.79 24.30 1.86
CA GLY A 90 11.45 25.56 1.19
C GLY A 90 12.54 26.15 0.29
N GLU A 91 13.80 25.67 0.37
CA GLU A 91 14.93 26.21 -0.39
C GLU A 91 14.68 26.21 -1.91
N ARG A 92 14.96 27.37 -2.54
CA ARG A 92 15.01 27.56 -3.99
C ARG A 92 16.39 28.12 -4.34
N LYS A 93 17.03 27.62 -5.41
CA LYS A 93 18.35 28.12 -5.84
C LYS A 93 18.38 28.36 -7.35
N ARG A 94 18.86 29.54 -7.78
CA ARG A 94 19.18 29.78 -9.20
C ARG A 94 20.39 28.93 -9.58
N LYS A 95 20.26 28.11 -10.62
CA LYS A 95 21.33 27.28 -11.20
C LYS A 95 21.35 27.41 -12.72
N SER A 96 22.55 27.43 -13.29
CA SER A 96 22.76 27.21 -14.73
C SER A 96 22.46 25.75 -15.06
N VAL A 97 21.73 25.51 -16.14
CA VAL A 97 21.36 24.17 -16.64
C VAL A 97 21.40 24.19 -18.16
N ARG A 98 21.79 23.08 -18.80
CA ARG A 98 21.80 22.97 -20.27
C ARG A 98 20.36 22.79 -20.79
N GLY A 99 20.06 23.35 -21.96
CA GLY A 99 18.77 23.16 -22.64
C GLY A 99 18.48 21.71 -23.02
N CYS A 100 17.31 21.47 -23.62
CA CYS A 100 16.88 20.13 -24.03
C CYS A 100 17.14 19.81 -25.51
N ILE A 101 17.63 20.77 -26.30
CA ILE A 101 18.03 20.56 -27.70
C ILE A 101 19.48 20.08 -27.74
N VAL A 102 19.74 19.04 -28.52
CA VAL A 102 21.05 18.42 -28.70
C VAL A 102 21.88 19.18 -29.74
N ASP A 103 23.19 19.25 -29.51
CA ASP A 103 24.14 20.15 -30.17
C ASP A 103 25.58 19.62 -29.93
N GLN A 104 26.52 20.01 -30.79
CA GLN A 104 27.95 19.65 -30.78
C GLN A 104 28.67 20.02 -29.45
N ASN A 105 28.07 20.88 -28.63
CA ASN A 105 28.63 21.31 -27.34
C ASN A 105 28.36 20.36 -26.17
N LEU A 106 27.77 19.18 -26.42
CA LEU A 106 27.71 18.10 -25.42
C LEU A 106 29.05 17.35 -25.37
N SER A 107 29.41 16.85 -24.18
CA SER A 107 30.51 15.89 -24.00
C SER A 107 29.99 14.45 -24.01
N ALA A 108 28.87 14.23 -23.31
CA ALA A 108 28.21 12.93 -23.24
C ALA A 108 26.70 13.05 -23.43
N LEU A 109 26.10 12.12 -24.17
CA LEU A 109 24.65 12.00 -24.39
C LEU A 109 24.17 10.64 -23.88
N ALA A 110 23.07 10.64 -23.12
CA ALA A 110 22.49 9.44 -22.53
C ALA A 110 21.35 8.90 -23.41
N LEU A 111 21.44 7.64 -23.80
CA LEU A 111 20.53 6.96 -24.71
C LEU A 111 19.87 5.76 -24.03
N ILE A 112 18.60 5.53 -24.36
CA ILE A 112 17.83 4.35 -23.96
C ILE A 112 17.44 3.57 -25.22
N VAL A 113 17.78 2.29 -25.29
CA VAL A 113 17.26 1.38 -26.31
C VAL A 113 15.76 1.17 -26.05
N VAL A 114 14.93 1.54 -27.03
CA VAL A 114 13.46 1.35 -27.00
C VAL A 114 13.06 0.09 -27.77
N ARG A 115 13.69 -0.15 -28.93
CA ARG A 115 13.58 -1.39 -29.70
C ARG A 115 14.98 -1.92 -29.99
N LYS A 116 15.17 -3.23 -29.83
CA LYS A 116 16.38 -3.94 -30.28
C LYS A 116 16.26 -4.16 -31.79
N GLY A 117 17.34 -3.90 -32.53
CA GLY A 117 17.49 -4.34 -33.91
C GLY A 117 17.87 -5.82 -34.04
N GLU A 118 18.31 -6.21 -35.23
CA GLU A 118 18.65 -7.59 -35.58
C GLU A 118 20.00 -8.00 -34.99
N SER A 119 21.04 -7.22 -35.30
CA SER A 119 22.41 -7.34 -34.79
C SER A 119 22.46 -7.35 -33.24
N GLU A 120 23.46 -8.00 -32.66
CA GLU A 120 23.74 -7.94 -31.21
C GLU A 120 24.86 -6.94 -30.93
N VAL A 121 24.70 -6.09 -29.90
CA VAL A 121 25.71 -5.11 -29.49
C VAL A 121 26.43 -5.65 -28.25
N GLU A 122 27.71 -5.99 -28.41
CA GLU A 122 28.56 -6.60 -27.37
C GLU A 122 28.46 -5.85 -26.04
N GLY A 123 28.27 -6.57 -24.92
CA GLY A 123 28.22 -5.96 -23.59
C GLY A 123 27.00 -5.08 -23.30
N LEU A 124 26.06 -4.94 -24.24
CA LEU A 124 24.80 -4.19 -24.07
C LEU A 124 23.56 -5.07 -24.24
N THR A 125 23.49 -5.91 -25.28
CA THR A 125 22.34 -6.82 -25.51
C THR A 125 22.59 -8.25 -25.07
N ASP A 126 23.83 -8.73 -25.23
CA ASP A 126 24.30 -10.05 -24.75
C ASP A 126 24.22 -10.15 -23.21
N VAL A 127 24.87 -9.23 -22.49
CA VAL A 127 24.97 -9.29 -21.02
C VAL A 127 23.61 -9.01 -20.35
N THR A 128 23.08 -10.02 -19.65
CA THR A 128 21.89 -9.90 -18.79
C THR A 128 22.25 -9.63 -17.32
N VAL A 129 21.72 -8.56 -16.72
CA VAL A 129 22.06 -8.11 -15.37
C VAL A 129 20.92 -8.46 -14.39
N PRO A 130 21.07 -9.51 -13.55
CA PRO A 130 19.96 -10.01 -12.73
C PRO A 130 19.53 -9.03 -11.62
N ARG A 131 18.21 -8.84 -11.48
CA ARG A 131 17.60 -7.91 -10.51
C ARG A 131 17.77 -8.39 -9.06
N ARG A 132 18.88 -8.00 -8.43
CA ARG A 132 19.33 -8.35 -7.06
C ARG A 132 18.30 -8.17 -5.92
N LEU A 133 17.25 -7.36 -6.07
CA LEU A 133 16.30 -7.03 -4.99
C LEU A 133 14.86 -7.39 -5.35
N GLY A 134 14.32 -8.39 -4.64
CA GLY A 134 12.91 -8.80 -4.74
C GLY A 134 11.93 -7.88 -3.98
N PRO A 135 10.61 -8.10 -4.15
CA PRO A 135 9.56 -7.25 -3.57
C PRO A 135 9.49 -7.34 -2.03
N LYS A 136 9.56 -6.18 -1.36
CA LYS A 136 9.49 -6.08 0.12
C LYS A 136 8.07 -5.97 0.69
N ARG A 137 7.08 -5.54 -0.10
CA ARG A 137 5.70 -5.29 0.37
C ARG A 137 4.86 -6.56 0.14
N ALA A 138 4.08 -7.02 1.13
CA ALA A 138 3.28 -8.25 1.05
C ALA A 138 2.44 -8.34 -0.25
N SER A 139 1.71 -7.27 -0.60
CA SER A 139 0.94 -7.16 -1.85
C SER A 139 1.76 -7.32 -3.15
N HIS A 140 3.05 -6.99 -3.13
CA HIS A 140 3.93 -7.11 -4.31
C HIS A 140 4.56 -8.50 -4.40
N ILE A 141 4.80 -9.17 -3.26
CA ILE A 141 5.16 -10.59 -3.21
C ILE A 141 4.03 -11.41 -3.83
N ARG A 142 2.77 -11.13 -3.46
CA ARG A 142 1.60 -11.80 -4.05
C ARG A 142 1.50 -11.60 -5.56
N LYS A 143 1.65 -10.36 -6.04
CA LYS A 143 1.67 -10.08 -7.49
C LYS A 143 2.81 -10.79 -8.24
N LEU A 144 3.99 -10.95 -7.65
CA LEU A 144 5.12 -11.60 -8.31
C LEU A 144 4.92 -13.12 -8.48
N PHE A 145 4.33 -13.77 -7.47
CA PHE A 145 4.13 -15.23 -7.44
C PHE A 145 2.67 -15.65 -7.72
N ALA A 146 1.86 -14.75 -8.32
CA ALA A 146 0.42 -14.94 -8.60
C ALA A 146 -0.44 -15.43 -7.39
N LEU A 147 0.00 -15.18 -6.15
CA LEU A 147 -0.61 -15.74 -4.95
C LEU A 147 -1.97 -15.10 -4.62
N THR A 148 -2.83 -15.91 -4.04
CA THR A 148 -4.18 -15.54 -3.57
C THR A 148 -4.13 -14.61 -2.35
N LYS A 149 -5.32 -14.28 -1.83
CA LYS A 149 -5.49 -13.49 -0.61
C LYS A 149 -5.17 -14.28 0.68
N GLU A 150 -5.20 -15.60 0.63
CA GLU A 150 -5.05 -16.47 1.80
C GLU A 150 -3.60 -16.96 2.00
N ASP A 151 -2.83 -17.10 0.93
CA ASP A 151 -1.45 -17.62 0.96
C ASP A 151 -0.50 -16.86 1.89
N ASP A 152 0.30 -17.60 2.66
CA ASP A 152 1.34 -17.03 3.52
C ASP A 152 2.58 -16.60 2.71
N VAL A 153 2.62 -15.31 2.41
CA VAL A 153 3.73 -14.60 1.76
C VAL A 153 5.09 -14.75 2.45
N ARG A 154 5.16 -15.26 3.69
CA ARG A 154 6.46 -15.53 4.37
C ARG A 154 7.27 -16.61 3.69
N LYS A 155 6.61 -17.64 3.13
CA LYS A 155 7.27 -18.77 2.45
C LYS A 155 7.96 -18.30 1.17
N TYR A 156 7.30 -17.41 0.43
CA TYR A 156 7.70 -16.90 -0.89
C TYR A 156 8.61 -15.64 -0.83
N VAL A 157 9.32 -15.39 0.28
CA VAL A 157 10.27 -14.27 0.36
C VAL A 157 11.58 -14.65 -0.33
N ILE A 158 11.88 -14.00 -1.46
CA ILE A 158 13.19 -14.09 -2.12
C ILE A 158 14.29 -13.66 -1.14
N LYS A 159 15.21 -14.57 -0.82
CA LYS A 159 16.34 -14.35 0.08
C LYS A 159 17.60 -14.10 -0.75
N LYS A 160 18.36 -13.05 -0.45
CA LYS A 160 19.64 -12.79 -1.12
C LYS A 160 20.72 -13.70 -0.55
N PRO A 161 21.49 -14.47 -1.35
CA PRO A 161 22.73 -15.07 -0.88
C PRO A 161 23.72 -13.97 -0.47
N LEU A 162 24.35 -14.11 0.69
CA LEU A 162 25.52 -13.32 1.06
C LEU A 162 26.76 -13.89 0.33
N PRO A 163 27.86 -13.12 0.17
CA PRO A 163 29.11 -13.73 -0.25
C PRO A 163 29.51 -14.82 0.76
N PRO A 164 30.02 -15.98 0.31
CA PRO A 164 30.55 -16.99 1.22
C PRO A 164 31.69 -16.38 2.04
N LYS A 165 31.86 -16.90 3.25
CA LYS A 165 33.06 -16.66 4.06
C LYS A 165 33.77 -17.99 4.24
N GLU A 166 35.08 -17.98 4.15
CA GLU A 166 35.92 -19.18 4.27
C GLU A 166 35.57 -19.97 5.54
N GLY A 167 35.50 -21.30 5.40
CA GLY A 167 35.08 -22.22 6.45
C GLY A 167 33.62 -22.12 6.91
N LYS A 168 32.76 -21.29 6.31
CA LYS A 168 31.41 -21.00 6.84
C LYS A 168 30.30 -21.27 5.81
N LYS A 169 29.30 -22.07 6.23
CA LYS A 169 28.12 -22.45 5.42
C LYS A 169 27.42 -21.22 4.84
N GLN A 170 26.96 -21.35 3.59
CA GLN A 170 26.41 -20.25 2.81
C GLN A 170 25.19 -19.60 3.49
N ARG A 171 25.23 -18.27 3.69
CA ARG A 171 24.20 -17.53 4.44
C ARG A 171 23.27 -16.75 3.52
N PHE A 172 21.99 -16.71 3.87
CA PHE A 172 20.95 -16.00 3.13
C PHE A 172 20.34 -14.88 3.99
N GLN A 173 20.08 -13.72 3.38
CA GLN A 173 19.46 -12.56 4.01
C GLN A 173 18.06 -12.32 3.42
N ALA A 174 17.03 -12.34 4.27
CA ALA A 174 15.65 -12.08 3.86
C ALA A 174 15.22 -10.63 4.21
N PRO A 175 14.51 -9.91 3.32
CA PRO A 175 13.92 -8.61 3.66
C PRO A 175 12.73 -8.76 4.62
N ARG A 176 12.65 -7.90 5.65
CA ARG A 176 11.46 -7.79 6.51
C ARG A 176 10.26 -7.35 5.66
N ILE A 177 9.24 -8.21 5.60
CA ILE A 177 8.00 -7.96 4.84
C ILE A 177 7.24 -6.76 5.41
N GLN A 178 6.95 -5.78 4.55
CA GLN A 178 6.19 -4.59 4.91
C GLN A 178 4.70 -4.75 4.55
N ARG A 179 3.80 -4.25 5.42
CA ARG A 179 2.33 -4.37 5.32
C ARG A 179 1.80 -5.83 5.34
N LEU A 180 2.50 -6.75 6.00
CA LEU A 180 1.92 -8.03 6.40
C LEU A 180 0.96 -7.81 7.58
N VAL A 181 -0.20 -8.47 7.57
CA VAL A 181 -1.09 -8.56 8.74
C VAL A 181 -0.50 -9.57 9.72
N THR A 182 -0.27 -9.16 10.97
CA THR A 182 0.28 -10.03 12.02
C THR A 182 -0.63 -10.00 13.26
N PRO A 183 -0.53 -11.00 14.17
CA PRO A 183 -1.30 -11.00 15.41
C PRO A 183 -1.20 -9.69 16.21
N VAL A 184 0.00 -9.09 16.27
CA VAL A 184 0.24 -7.79 16.92
C VAL A 184 -0.53 -6.65 16.24
N VAL A 185 -0.70 -6.65 14.92
CA VAL A 185 -1.52 -5.66 14.20
C VAL A 185 -3.01 -5.86 14.51
N LEU A 186 -3.47 -7.11 14.60
CA LEU A 186 -4.85 -7.45 14.98
C LEU A 186 -5.14 -7.08 16.44
N GLN A 187 -4.22 -7.37 17.36
CA GLN A 187 -4.29 -6.97 18.78
C GLN A 187 -4.34 -5.45 18.92
N ARG A 188 -3.47 -4.70 18.22
CA ARG A 188 -3.50 -3.22 18.21
C ARG A 188 -4.81 -2.66 17.62
N LYS A 189 -5.43 -3.34 16.64
CA LYS A 189 -6.77 -2.98 16.12
C LYS A 189 -7.85 -3.24 17.18
N ARG A 190 -7.86 -4.41 17.81
CA ARG A 190 -8.80 -4.77 18.90
C ARG A 190 -8.70 -3.78 20.08
N HIS A 191 -7.48 -3.52 20.57
CA HIS A 191 -7.22 -2.57 21.66
C HIS A 191 -7.72 -1.15 21.34
N ARG A 192 -7.48 -0.64 20.11
CA ARG A 192 -7.99 0.67 19.69
C ARG A 192 -9.53 0.74 19.70
N LEU A 193 -10.20 -0.37 19.35
CA LEU A 193 -11.67 -0.44 19.39
C LEU A 193 -12.19 -0.55 20.84
N ALA A 194 -11.51 -1.31 21.70
CA ALA A 194 -11.83 -1.38 23.13
C ALA A 194 -11.68 -0.01 23.81
N LEU A 195 -10.61 0.74 23.54
CA LEU A 195 -10.45 2.11 24.04
C LEU A 195 -11.52 3.08 23.51
N LYS A 196 -12.05 2.87 22.30
CA LYS A 196 -13.21 3.65 21.81
C LYS A 196 -14.49 3.30 22.57
N LYS A 197 -14.74 2.02 22.84
CA LYS A 197 -15.87 1.55 23.65
C LYS A 197 -15.82 2.12 25.08
N ARG A 198 -14.68 1.93 25.78
CA ARG A 198 -14.48 2.39 27.16
C ARG A 198 -14.71 3.90 27.33
N ARG A 199 -14.38 4.72 26.33
CA ARG A 199 -14.65 6.18 26.34
C ARG A 199 -16.12 6.56 26.15
N VAL A 200 -16.92 5.70 25.50
CA VAL A 200 -18.37 5.88 25.35
C VAL A 200 -19.09 5.36 26.59
N GLU A 201 -18.63 4.23 27.13
CA GLU A 201 -19.07 3.66 28.41
C GLU A 201 -18.84 4.66 29.56
N SER A 202 -17.59 5.12 29.78
CA SER A 202 -17.26 6.09 30.84
C SER A 202 -17.98 7.43 30.70
N ARG A 203 -18.33 7.84 29.48
CA ARG A 203 -19.13 9.06 29.26
C ARG A 203 -20.59 8.85 29.67
N LYS A 204 -21.19 7.71 29.31
CA LYS A 204 -22.55 7.34 29.73
C LYS A 204 -22.66 7.15 31.24
N GLU A 205 -21.63 6.58 31.86
CA GLU A 205 -21.53 6.40 33.31
C GLU A 205 -21.53 7.77 34.02
N ALA A 206 -20.61 8.67 33.65
CA ALA A 206 -20.56 10.04 34.18
C ALA A 206 -21.84 10.87 33.91
N GLU A 207 -22.45 10.70 32.73
CA GLU A 207 -23.73 11.33 32.35
C GLU A 207 -24.89 10.84 33.25
N ALA A 208 -24.95 9.53 33.53
CA ALA A 208 -25.94 8.93 34.42
C ALA A 208 -25.70 9.28 35.91
N GLU A 209 -24.44 9.38 36.35
CA GLU A 209 -24.06 9.83 37.69
C GLU A 209 -24.44 11.31 37.90
N TYR A 210 -24.11 12.17 36.94
CA TYR A 210 -24.50 13.57 36.96
C TYR A 210 -26.03 13.74 36.96
N ALA A 211 -26.76 12.95 36.16
CA ALA A 211 -28.21 12.95 36.16
C ALA A 211 -28.82 12.54 37.52
N LYS A 212 -28.23 11.54 38.21
CA LYS A 212 -28.63 11.15 39.58
C LYS A 212 -28.40 12.28 40.59
N LEU A 213 -27.20 12.87 40.59
CA LEU A 213 -26.83 14.00 41.46
C LEU A 213 -27.76 15.20 41.25
N LEU A 214 -28.05 15.54 39.99
CA LEU A 214 -28.92 16.63 39.60
C LEU A 214 -30.39 16.35 40.00
N ALA A 215 -30.84 15.10 39.94
CA ALA A 215 -32.15 14.69 40.44
C ALA A 215 -32.27 14.76 41.97
N GLN A 216 -31.19 14.45 42.72
CA GLN A 216 -31.13 14.64 44.17
C GLN A 216 -31.22 16.12 44.55
N ARG A 217 -30.35 16.97 43.98
CA ARG A 217 -30.36 18.42 44.21
C ARG A 217 -31.70 19.07 43.89
N ARG A 218 -32.37 18.67 42.80
CA ARG A 218 -33.73 19.14 42.45
C ARG A 218 -34.81 18.69 43.44
N ARG A 219 -34.63 17.57 44.17
CA ARG A 219 -35.54 17.14 45.25
C ARG A 219 -35.29 17.97 46.51
N GLU A 220 -34.02 18.14 46.89
CA GLU A 220 -33.60 18.97 48.03
C GLU A 220 -34.06 20.43 47.87
N GLU A 221 -33.88 21.02 46.68
CA GLU A 221 -34.35 22.36 46.35
C GLU A 221 -35.88 22.48 46.45
N LYS A 222 -36.62 21.51 45.91
CA LYS A 222 -38.09 21.47 46.04
C LYS A 222 -38.54 21.35 47.50
N LEU A 223 -37.85 20.55 48.31
CA LEU A 223 -38.11 20.44 49.74
C LEU A 223 -37.81 21.75 50.47
N ARG A 224 -36.64 22.38 50.22
CA ARG A 224 -36.26 23.69 50.77
C ARG A 224 -37.22 24.81 50.36
N ARG A 225 -37.74 24.79 49.14
CA ARG A 225 -38.78 25.72 48.67
C ARG A 225 -40.13 25.43 49.35
N ARG A 226 -40.48 24.16 49.58
CA ARG A 226 -41.69 23.77 50.32
C ARG A 226 -41.62 24.19 51.79
N THR A 227 -40.53 23.93 52.49
CA THR A 227 -40.38 24.35 53.90
C THR A 227 -40.36 25.87 54.04
N ARG A 228 -39.65 26.59 53.17
CA ARG A 228 -39.65 28.06 53.17
C ARG A 228 -41.02 28.67 52.82
N SER A 229 -41.83 28.01 51.98
CA SER A 229 -43.21 28.46 51.72
C SER A 229 -44.19 28.04 52.83
N ALA A 230 -43.93 26.95 53.55
CA ALA A 230 -44.66 26.57 54.74
C ALA A 230 -44.43 27.58 55.86
N SER A 231 -43.19 27.91 56.21
CA SER A 231 -42.90 28.88 57.28
C SER A 231 -43.39 30.29 56.97
N ILE A 232 -43.39 30.72 55.70
CA ILE A 232 -44.01 31.99 55.24
C ILE A 232 -45.55 31.94 55.30
N ARG A 233 -46.16 30.76 55.16
CA ARG A 233 -47.62 30.60 55.37
C ARG A 233 -47.96 30.58 56.85
N GLU A 234 -47.15 29.90 57.65
CA GLU A 234 -47.31 29.72 59.10
C GLU A 234 -47.21 31.06 59.84
N SER A 235 -46.20 31.88 59.53
CA SER A 235 -46.07 33.25 60.06
C SER A 235 -47.13 34.23 59.54
N LYS A 236 -47.79 33.91 58.42
CA LYS A 236 -48.98 34.65 57.96
C LYS A 236 -50.26 34.18 58.67
N SER A 237 -50.39 32.90 59.00
CA SER A 237 -51.52 32.39 59.77
C SER A 237 -51.49 32.89 61.22
N SER A 238 -50.31 32.99 61.86
CA SER A 238 -50.20 33.55 63.22
C SER A 238 -50.68 35.01 63.27
N ILE A 239 -50.31 35.82 62.28
CA ILE A 239 -50.76 37.23 62.14
C ILE A 239 -52.28 37.34 61.92
N SER A 240 -52.95 36.29 61.44
CA SER A 240 -54.42 36.24 61.31
C SER A 240 -55.16 35.59 62.48
N SER A 241 -54.52 34.74 63.28
CA SER A 241 -55.17 34.06 64.42
C SER A 241 -55.44 34.98 65.61
N ASP A 242 -54.74 36.12 65.73
CA ASP A 242 -54.96 37.12 66.78
C ASP A 242 -56.31 37.89 66.64
N LYS A 243 -57.16 37.57 65.64
CA LYS A 243 -58.47 38.22 65.45
C LYS A 243 -59.70 37.38 65.80
N ASP A 244 -59.61 36.04 65.81
CA ASP A 244 -60.79 35.17 65.85
C ASP A 244 -60.73 34.12 66.98
N SER A 245 -60.90 34.58 68.23
CA SER A 245 -60.79 33.75 69.44
C SER A 245 -62.00 33.86 70.39
N LYS A 246 -63.24 33.92 69.87
CA LYS A 246 -64.43 34.08 70.73
C LYS A 246 -65.79 33.51 70.25
N LYS A 247 -65.93 32.17 70.12
CA LYS A 247 -67.17 31.46 70.52
C LYS A 247 -67.02 29.94 70.60
N GLU A 248 -67.85 29.31 71.43
CA GLU A 248 -67.81 27.88 71.76
C GLU A 248 -68.94 27.03 71.16
N VAL A 249 -68.59 25.78 70.84
CA VAL A 249 -69.30 24.52 71.15
C VAL A 249 -70.85 24.46 71.08
N LYS A 250 -71.35 23.60 70.18
CA LYS A 250 -72.15 22.40 70.55
C LYS A 250 -72.25 21.39 69.39
N LYS A 251 -72.24 20.08 69.73
CA LYS A 251 -72.58 18.96 68.82
C LYS A 251 -74.08 18.63 68.92
N PRO A 252 -74.62 17.90 67.95
CA PRO A 252 -75.07 16.53 68.30
C PRO A 252 -74.52 15.44 67.35
N GLU A 253 -74.72 14.17 67.72
CA GLU A 253 -74.34 12.99 66.93
C GLU A 253 -75.40 12.61 65.88
N VAL A 254 -74.96 12.03 64.76
CA VAL A 254 -75.82 11.21 63.89
C VAL A 254 -75.10 9.91 63.49
N VAL A 255 -75.76 8.81 63.85
CA VAL A 255 -75.68 7.39 63.40
C VAL A 255 -74.66 7.03 62.30
N LYS A 256 -73.92 5.94 62.55
CA LYS A 256 -72.93 5.34 61.63
C LYS A 256 -73.52 4.83 60.31
N LYS A 257 -72.69 4.82 59.27
CA LYS A 257 -72.97 4.25 57.93
C LYS A 257 -71.83 3.31 57.50
N VAL A 258 -72.13 2.34 56.65
CA VAL A 258 -71.21 1.46 55.89
C VAL A 258 -70.48 0.36 56.70
N GLU A 259 -70.73 -0.90 56.34
CA GLU A 259 -69.65 -1.85 56.02
C GLU A 259 -70.00 -2.60 54.73
N ALA A 260 -69.16 -2.45 53.70
CA ALA A 260 -69.12 -3.32 52.53
C ALA A 260 -67.65 -3.66 52.28
N LYS A 261 -67.31 -4.95 52.27
CA LYS A 261 -65.91 -5.42 52.35
C LYS A 261 -65.28 -5.60 50.95
N PRO A 262 -64.20 -4.88 50.61
CA PRO A 262 -63.38 -5.19 49.43
C PRO A 262 -62.43 -6.38 49.69
N ALA A 263 -61.83 -6.90 48.61
CA ALA A 263 -61.17 -8.21 48.57
C ALA A 263 -59.70 -8.25 49.06
N LYS A 264 -59.13 -9.46 49.07
CA LYS A 264 -57.84 -9.81 49.71
C LYS A 264 -56.58 -9.29 49.00
N LYS A 265 -55.68 -8.79 49.84
CA LYS A 265 -54.20 -8.81 49.73
C LYS A 265 -53.60 -10.07 49.07
N VAL A 266 -52.61 -9.87 48.19
CA VAL A 266 -51.50 -10.81 47.89
C VAL A 266 -50.20 -9.99 47.70
N GLU A 267 -49.04 -10.52 48.10
CA GLU A 267 -47.73 -9.83 48.07
C GLU A 267 -46.79 -10.39 46.98
N GLU A 268 -45.90 -9.56 46.44
CA GLU A 268 -44.81 -9.99 45.55
C GLU A 268 -43.65 -10.67 46.30
N LYS A 269 -43.23 -11.90 45.90
CA LYS A 269 -41.86 -12.41 46.18
C LYS A 269 -41.26 -13.28 45.06
N LYS A 270 -40.35 -12.68 44.30
CA LYS A 270 -39.09 -13.19 43.69
C LYS A 270 -38.88 -14.71 43.44
N LYS A 271 -38.53 -15.05 42.19
CA LYS A 271 -37.47 -15.99 41.70
C LYS A 271 -37.12 -15.51 40.26
N VAL A 272 -35.88 -15.33 39.78
CA VAL A 272 -34.57 -16.04 39.88
C VAL A 272 -34.47 -17.21 38.90
N ASP A 273 -33.69 -17.00 37.82
CA ASP A 273 -33.40 -17.92 36.71
C ASP A 273 -32.42 -19.07 37.07
N ASP A 274 -32.42 -20.14 36.24
CA ASP A 274 -31.24 -21.01 36.09
C ASP A 274 -31.13 -21.69 34.68
N LYS A 275 -29.90 -22.10 34.31
CA LYS A 275 -29.41 -23.13 33.33
C LYS A 275 -30.43 -23.80 32.35
N LYS A 276 -30.14 -24.17 31.08
CA LYS A 276 -28.88 -24.72 30.48
C LYS A 276 -29.00 -25.02 28.95
N LYS A 277 -27.87 -24.88 28.21
CA LYS A 277 -27.38 -25.67 27.03
C LYS A 277 -28.14 -25.78 25.65
N PRO A 278 -27.45 -26.19 24.55
CA PRO A 278 -28.00 -26.31 23.17
C PRO A 278 -27.86 -27.71 22.47
N ALA A 279 -28.46 -27.92 21.28
CA ALA A 279 -27.90 -28.75 20.17
C ALA A 279 -28.66 -28.68 18.80
N GLU A 280 -27.87 -28.59 17.72
CA GLU A 280 -27.94 -29.12 16.31
C GLU A 280 -29.21 -29.57 15.50
N LYS A 281 -29.10 -29.32 14.17
CA LYS A 281 -29.36 -30.19 12.96
C LYS A 281 -30.69 -30.14 12.14
N LYS A 282 -30.50 -29.82 10.83
CA LYS A 282 -31.22 -30.31 9.60
C LYS A 282 -32.73 -29.92 9.43
N VAL A 283 -33.37 -29.91 8.24
CA VAL A 283 -32.95 -30.13 6.83
C VAL A 283 -33.74 -29.22 5.84
N GLU A 284 -33.47 -29.36 4.53
CA GLU A 284 -34.04 -28.67 3.35
C GLU A 284 -35.56 -28.45 3.27
N THR A 285 -36.01 -27.43 2.49
CA THR A 285 -36.80 -27.66 1.25
C THR A 285 -36.95 -26.40 0.36
N LYS A 286 -37.65 -26.54 -0.79
CA LYS A 286 -37.52 -25.77 -2.06
C LYS A 286 -38.67 -24.76 -2.30
N LYS A 287 -38.40 -23.76 -3.17
CA LYS A 287 -39.32 -23.03 -4.11
C LYS A 287 -40.48 -22.19 -3.52
N GLY A 288 -40.93 -21.18 -4.29
CA GLY A 288 -42.30 -20.64 -4.15
C GLY A 288 -42.53 -19.17 -4.59
N ASP A 289 -42.33 -18.82 -5.87
CA ASP A 289 -42.65 -17.48 -6.38
C ASP A 289 -44.17 -17.21 -6.55
N ALA A 290 -44.64 -16.08 -6.01
CA ALA A 290 -45.91 -15.40 -6.36
C ALA A 290 -45.95 -14.02 -5.68
N LYS A 291 -46.36 -12.89 -6.28
CA LYS A 291 -46.66 -12.41 -7.65
C LYS A 291 -46.18 -10.94 -7.69
N ALA A 292 -45.58 -10.37 -8.73
CA ALA A 292 -46.13 -9.99 -10.06
C ALA A 292 -47.34 -9.03 -10.01
N ALA A 293 -47.48 -7.99 -10.85
CA ALA A 293 -46.52 -7.30 -11.74
C ALA A 293 -47.12 -6.00 -12.34
N ALA A 294 -46.29 -4.98 -12.62
CA ALA A 294 -46.51 -3.93 -13.63
C ALA A 294 -45.11 -3.41 -14.08
N VAL A 295 -44.61 -3.44 -15.34
CA VAL A 295 -45.20 -3.38 -16.71
C VAL A 295 -45.59 -1.93 -17.07
N LYS A 296 -45.05 -1.25 -18.11
CA LYS A 296 -44.32 -1.70 -19.33
C LYS A 296 -43.27 -0.69 -19.87
N LYS A 297 -42.25 -1.24 -20.53
CA LYS A 297 -41.42 -0.81 -21.69
C LYS A 297 -41.58 0.60 -22.31
N ILE A 298 -40.44 1.12 -22.81
CA ILE A 298 -40.20 1.47 -24.23
C ILE A 298 -38.73 1.14 -24.58
N GLU A 299 -38.45 0.74 -25.83
CA GLU A 299 -37.13 0.39 -26.38
C GLU A 299 -36.98 1.04 -27.80
N GLU A 300 -35.89 0.98 -28.58
CA GLU A 300 -34.66 0.16 -28.58
C GLU A 300 -33.54 0.84 -29.44
N LYS A 301 -32.39 0.16 -29.63
CA LYS A 301 -31.47 0.24 -30.80
C LYS A 301 -30.81 1.58 -31.21
N LYS A 302 -29.47 1.55 -31.25
CA LYS A 302 -28.75 1.49 -32.55
C LYS A 302 -27.32 0.94 -32.44
N LYS A 303 -26.94 0.17 -33.47
CA LYS A 303 -25.58 -0.33 -33.77
C LYS A 303 -25.55 -0.69 -35.26
N PRO A 304 -24.45 -0.45 -36.00
CA PRO A 304 -24.17 -1.16 -37.25
C PRO A 304 -22.84 -1.93 -37.20
N ALA A 305 -22.58 -2.76 -38.22
CA ALA A 305 -21.37 -3.58 -38.38
C ALA A 305 -21.20 -4.05 -39.84
N GLN A 306 -19.96 -4.39 -40.23
CA GLN A 306 -19.50 -5.27 -41.34
C GLN A 306 -17.99 -5.52 -41.09
N ALA A 307 -17.39 -6.72 -41.17
CA ALA A 307 -17.38 -7.83 -42.16
C ALA A 307 -16.22 -7.68 -43.19
N GLU A 308 -15.56 -8.73 -43.70
CA GLU A 308 -15.68 -10.21 -43.51
C GLU A 308 -14.47 -10.78 -42.69
N LYS A 309 -13.70 -11.88 -42.95
CA LYS A 309 -13.69 -13.02 -43.92
C LYS A 309 -13.00 -14.27 -43.30
N LYS A 310 -12.59 -15.30 -44.09
CA LYS A 310 -12.09 -16.62 -43.62
C LYS A 310 -11.05 -17.29 -44.54
N SER A 311 -10.10 -18.05 -43.96
CA SER A 311 -9.52 -19.34 -44.44
C SER A 311 -8.42 -19.80 -43.44
N ALA A 312 -8.28 -21.02 -42.90
CA ALA A 312 -8.69 -22.41 -43.20
C ALA A 312 -7.60 -23.28 -43.89
N ASP A 313 -7.08 -24.27 -43.15
CA ASP A 313 -6.25 -25.44 -43.53
C ASP A 313 -4.88 -25.20 -44.22
N LYS A 314 -3.84 -26.03 -44.05
CA LYS A 314 -3.80 -27.51 -43.96
C LYS A 314 -2.52 -28.03 -43.25
N LYS A 315 -2.45 -29.34 -42.91
CA LYS A 315 -1.27 -30.03 -42.34
C LYS A 315 -1.16 -31.49 -42.82
N PRO A 316 0.05 -31.96 -43.18
CA PRO A 316 0.60 -33.27 -42.75
C PRO A 316 1.97 -33.08 -42.04
N ALA A 317 2.46 -33.85 -41.07
CA ALA A 317 2.35 -35.27 -40.72
C ALA A 317 3.42 -36.18 -41.37
N ALA A 318 4.61 -36.29 -40.74
CA ALA A 318 5.54 -37.43 -40.87
C ALA A 318 6.60 -37.46 -39.74
N ALA A 319 6.78 -38.64 -39.13
CA ALA A 319 7.88 -39.11 -38.28
C ALA A 319 7.65 -40.65 -38.13
N PRO A 320 8.65 -41.54 -38.00
CA PRO A 320 9.83 -41.38 -37.13
C PRO A 320 11.16 -41.99 -37.63
N ALA A 321 12.25 -41.78 -36.87
CA ALA A 321 13.32 -42.77 -36.68
C ALA A 321 14.17 -42.42 -35.44
N LYS A 322 14.63 -43.41 -34.68
CA LYS A 322 15.69 -43.30 -33.66
C LYS A 322 16.59 -44.53 -33.70
N LYS A 323 17.88 -44.30 -33.95
CA LYS A 323 19.04 -45.18 -33.80
C LYS A 323 20.28 -44.29 -33.67
N GLU A 324 21.40 -44.65 -33.05
CA GLU A 324 21.70 -45.62 -31.97
C GLU A 324 23.10 -45.22 -31.42
N ALA A 325 23.50 -45.65 -30.23
CA ALA A 325 24.85 -45.35 -29.71
C ALA A 325 25.88 -46.38 -30.22
N PRO A 326 27.18 -46.02 -30.29
CA PRO A 326 28.07 -46.64 -29.31
C PRO A 326 29.24 -45.78 -28.78
N LYS A 327 29.73 -46.21 -27.60
CA LYS A 327 31.09 -46.10 -27.04
C LYS A 327 31.64 -47.55 -26.97
N PRO A 328 32.96 -47.86 -26.87
CA PRO A 328 33.97 -47.30 -25.92
C PRO A 328 35.41 -47.15 -26.54
N ALA A 329 36.53 -46.89 -25.83
CA ALA A 329 36.79 -46.77 -24.38
C ALA A 329 37.51 -45.43 -23.99
N THR A 330 38.76 -45.28 -23.49
CA THR A 330 39.88 -46.19 -23.15
C THR A 330 40.82 -45.53 -22.10
N ALA A 331 41.58 -46.32 -21.32
CA ALA A 331 42.68 -45.91 -20.41
C ALA A 331 43.70 -47.09 -20.31
N PRO A 332 44.97 -46.97 -19.84
CA PRO A 332 45.42 -46.51 -18.49
C PRO A 332 46.56 -45.43 -18.59
N SER A 333 47.39 -45.04 -17.61
CA SER A 333 47.87 -45.61 -16.32
C SER A 333 48.21 -44.53 -15.25
N ALA A 334 48.97 -44.86 -14.17
CA ALA A 334 49.03 -44.02 -12.95
C ALA A 334 50.31 -44.16 -12.07
N LYS A 335 50.43 -43.22 -11.09
CA LYS A 335 51.24 -43.20 -9.82
C LYS A 335 52.75 -42.88 -9.85
N LYS A 336 53.11 -41.74 -9.21
CA LYS A 336 54.00 -41.53 -8.01
C LYS A 336 54.25 -40.01 -7.88
N GLU A 337 54.13 -39.28 -6.75
CA GLU A 337 54.53 -39.40 -5.32
C GLU A 337 55.89 -38.74 -4.97
N ALA A 338 55.93 -38.06 -3.81
CA ALA A 338 57.06 -37.33 -3.19
C ALA A 338 57.57 -36.06 -3.92
N SER A 339 58.12 -35.00 -3.28
CA SER A 339 58.26 -34.62 -1.85
C SER A 339 58.41 -33.09 -1.69
N LYS A 340 58.54 -32.57 -0.45
CA LYS A 340 58.92 -31.18 -0.10
C LYS A 340 60.32 -31.13 0.55
N PRO A 341 61.04 -29.99 0.44
CA PRO A 341 61.50 -29.22 1.63
C PRO A 341 61.09 -27.72 1.53
N THR A 342 60.51 -27.04 2.54
CA THR A 342 61.00 -26.46 3.82
C THR A 342 61.64 -25.05 3.77
N ASP A 343 61.22 -24.24 4.74
CA ASP A 343 61.67 -22.92 5.24
C ASP A 343 62.71 -22.03 4.54
N ALA A 344 62.33 -20.75 4.38
CA ALA A 344 63.21 -19.58 4.59
C ALA A 344 62.42 -18.48 5.32
N LYS A 345 63.05 -17.73 6.23
CA LYS A 345 62.36 -16.90 7.24
C LYS A 345 63.17 -15.66 7.65
N LYS A 346 62.47 -14.54 7.94
CA LYS A 346 62.99 -13.24 8.47
C LYS A 346 63.92 -12.46 7.50
N PRO A 347 64.27 -11.18 7.79
CA PRO A 347 63.85 -10.32 8.91
C PRO A 347 63.23 -8.95 8.52
N LYS A 348 62.60 -8.28 9.50
CA LYS A 348 62.41 -6.83 9.51
C LYS A 348 63.64 -6.13 10.10
N LYS A 349 64.05 -4.98 9.56
CA LYS A 349 64.46 -3.74 10.28
C LYS A 349 65.12 -2.74 9.33
N LYS A 350 64.54 -1.54 9.18
CA LYS A 350 64.80 -0.44 10.14
C LYS A 350 63.47 0.25 10.45
#